data_AF-A0A0P7Z1Z4-F1
#
_entry.id   AF-A0A0P7Z1Z4-F1
#
_cell.length_a   1.000
_cell.length_b   1.000
_cell.length_c   1.000
_cell.angle_alpha   90.00
_cell.angle_beta   90.00
_cell.angle_gamma   90.00
#
_symmetry.space_group_name_H-M   'P 1'
#
loop_
_entity.id
_entity.type
_entity.pdbx_description
1 polymer ?
#
loop_
_entity_poly.entity_id
_entity_poly.type
_entity_poly.pdbx_seq_one_letter_code
_entity_poly.pdbx_strand_id
1 'polypeptide(L)'
;MFIGDSTNRGMMYYFMERVNGTLEEWDKAHDTLIYRDVNNGSTLVSYSYYPQFWLEKERRPTFEVALQQLIRRTRPLENSPQTVLVAGGVQWLNVNHLKILQQVLKRENLFNILVVVKSLGMGFHLPVDGVHSLSLRGVQDLYSMNEKILTTAKLYGYQVIDTLSITMGRYKEFLQGRCACHFHEVGKLTFSTTPQHRKMKLYRHASETWSRPSEPLALRELWSRSDSPYHVRGPVNQVYSEILLSRMCAGS
;
A
#
# COMPACT_ATOMS: atom_id res chain seq x y z
N MET A 1 1.59 -5.23 6.58
CA MET A 1 1.82 -3.76 6.74
C MET A 1 2.17 -3.16 5.39
N PHE A 2 1.61 -1.99 5.07
CA PHE A 2 1.90 -1.24 3.84
C PHE A 2 2.28 0.21 4.19
N ILE A 3 3.34 0.74 3.58
CA ILE A 3 3.70 2.16 3.65
C ILE A 3 4.04 2.68 2.25
N GLY A 4 3.32 3.72 1.81
CA GLY A 4 3.56 4.27 0.48
C GLY A 4 2.44 5.14 -0.03
N ASP A 5 2.45 5.41 -1.33
CA ASP A 5 1.44 6.24 -1.97
C ASP A 5 0.14 5.48 -2.27
N SER A 6 -0.74 6.07 -3.07
CA SER A 6 -2.01 5.46 -3.44
C SER A 6 -1.84 4.14 -4.19
N THR A 7 -0.73 3.90 -4.88
CA THR A 7 -0.47 2.62 -5.55
C THR A 7 -0.33 1.49 -4.52
N ASN A 8 0.39 1.72 -3.43
CA ASN A 8 0.52 0.74 -2.34
C ASN A 8 -0.84 0.45 -1.69
N ARG A 9 -1.71 1.46 -1.60
CA ARG A 9 -3.09 1.28 -1.14
C ARG A 9 -3.91 0.42 -2.11
N GLY A 10 -3.74 0.60 -3.42
CA GLY A 10 -4.34 -0.24 -4.45
C GLY A 10 -3.90 -1.71 -4.35
N MET A 11 -2.61 -1.95 -4.10
CA MET A 11 -2.07 -3.30 -3.85
C MET A 11 -2.66 -3.92 -2.58
N MET A 12 -2.80 -3.13 -1.51
CA MET A 12 -3.42 -3.58 -0.26
C MET A 12 -4.88 -4.00 -0.48
N TYR A 13 -5.68 -3.18 -1.16
CA TYR A 13 -7.08 -3.52 -1.44
C TYR A 13 -7.21 -4.73 -2.35
N TYR A 14 -6.33 -4.87 -3.35
CA TYR A 14 -6.28 -6.06 -4.20
C TYR A 14 -5.97 -7.33 -3.39
N PHE A 15 -4.99 -7.24 -2.48
CA PHE A 15 -4.67 -8.33 -1.56
C PHE A 15 -5.89 -8.71 -0.72
N MET A 16 -6.54 -7.74 -0.09
CA MET A 16 -7.73 -7.95 0.74
C MET A 16 -8.87 -8.59 -0.05
N GLU A 17 -9.15 -8.10 -1.26
CA GLU A 17 -10.14 -8.66 -2.17
C GLU A 17 -9.85 -10.14 -2.48
N ARG A 18 -8.58 -10.49 -2.73
CA ARG A 18 -8.20 -11.87 -3.05
C ARG A 18 -8.30 -12.82 -1.87
N VAL A 19 -7.89 -12.42 -0.67
CA VAL A 19 -7.93 -13.31 0.50
C VAL A 19 -9.33 -13.41 1.12
N ASN A 20 -10.16 -12.38 0.99
CA ASN A 20 -11.55 -12.41 1.46
C ASN A 20 -12.53 -12.95 0.41
N GLY A 21 -12.11 -13.02 -0.86
CA GLY A 21 -13.00 -13.23 -2.02
C GLY A 21 -13.88 -12.04 -2.37
N THR A 22 -13.91 -10.98 -1.55
CA THR A 22 -14.69 -9.74 -1.73
C THR A 22 -13.96 -8.54 -1.12
N LEU A 23 -14.30 -7.32 -1.55
CA LEU A 23 -13.81 -6.08 -0.95
C LEU A 23 -15.00 -5.30 -0.37
N GLU A 24 -15.23 -5.45 0.93
CA GLU A 24 -16.39 -4.83 1.61
C GLU A 24 -16.18 -3.33 1.88
N GLU A 25 -14.94 -2.91 2.13
CA GLU A 25 -14.60 -1.54 2.51
C GLU A 25 -13.50 -0.95 1.63
N TRP A 26 -13.69 0.32 1.26
CA TRP A 26 -12.71 1.14 0.57
C TRP A 26 -12.72 2.54 1.15
N ASP A 27 -11.54 3.04 1.50
CA ASP A 27 -11.34 4.39 1.97
C ASP A 27 -10.20 5.08 1.20
N LYS A 28 -10.42 6.34 0.83
CA LYS A 28 -9.41 7.25 0.27
C LYS A 28 -8.56 7.91 1.36
N ALA A 29 -8.86 7.64 2.62
CA ALA A 29 -8.26 8.29 3.77
C ALA A 29 -6.72 8.30 3.73
N HIS A 30 -6.22 9.40 4.27
CA HIS A 30 -4.83 9.80 4.33
C HIS A 30 -4.19 9.43 5.69
N ASP A 31 -4.99 8.91 6.63
CA ASP A 31 -4.58 8.41 7.94
C ASP A 31 -4.06 6.96 7.86
N THR A 32 -3.55 6.45 8.99
CA THR A 32 -3.25 5.02 9.11
C THR A 32 -4.54 4.21 9.14
N LEU A 33 -4.68 3.27 8.20
CA LEU A 33 -5.77 2.31 8.14
C LEU A 33 -5.35 1.02 8.84
N ILE A 34 -6.24 0.43 9.63
CA ILE A 34 -6.02 -0.87 10.27
C ILE A 34 -7.28 -1.72 10.11
N TYR A 35 -7.13 -2.86 9.45
CA TYR A 35 -8.14 -3.87 9.21
C TYR A 35 -7.76 -5.13 9.98
N ARG A 36 -8.54 -5.49 11.00
CA ARG A 36 -8.26 -6.65 11.88
C ARG A 36 -8.94 -7.95 11.42
N ASP A 37 -10.00 -7.83 10.62
CA ASP A 37 -10.87 -8.94 10.26
C ASP A 37 -10.64 -9.45 8.82
N VAL A 38 -9.39 -9.40 8.32
CA VAL A 38 -9.04 -9.90 6.98
C VAL A 38 -8.77 -11.41 7.04
N ASN A 39 -9.10 -12.12 5.95
CA ASN A 39 -8.93 -13.57 5.78
C ASN A 39 -9.57 -14.34 6.95
N ASN A 40 -10.88 -14.15 7.15
CA ASN A 40 -11.65 -14.73 8.26
C ASN A 40 -11.07 -14.40 9.65
N GLY A 41 -10.50 -13.20 9.82
CA GLY A 41 -9.91 -12.75 11.09
C GLY A 41 -8.53 -13.31 11.38
N SER A 42 -7.91 -14.03 10.44
CA SER A 42 -6.55 -14.57 10.60
C SER A 42 -5.45 -13.57 10.23
N THR A 43 -5.78 -12.47 9.56
CA THR A 43 -4.79 -11.53 9.01
C THR A 43 -5.07 -10.09 9.43
N LEU A 44 -4.03 -9.43 9.95
CA LEU A 44 -4.02 -8.00 10.24
C LEU A 44 -3.40 -7.24 9.06
N VAL A 45 -4.14 -6.29 8.48
CA VAL A 45 -3.64 -5.41 7.42
C VAL A 45 -3.62 -3.98 7.91
N SER A 46 -2.48 -3.31 7.76
CA SER A 46 -2.34 -1.90 8.07
C SER A 46 -1.71 -1.14 6.91
N TYR A 47 -2.09 0.12 6.74
CA TYR A 47 -1.57 1.01 5.70
C TYR A 47 -1.31 2.40 6.26
N SER A 48 -0.18 3.00 5.90
CA SER A 48 0.11 4.43 6.11
C SER A 48 0.50 5.09 4.80
N TYR A 49 -0.16 6.21 4.49
CA TYR A 49 0.18 7.00 3.31
C TYR A 49 1.48 7.78 3.54
N TYR A 50 2.44 7.66 2.62
CA TYR A 50 3.69 8.42 2.64
C TYR A 50 4.17 8.73 1.21
N PRO A 51 4.70 9.95 0.95
CA PRO A 51 4.69 11.16 1.79
C PRO A 51 3.32 11.80 1.94
N GLN A 52 3.09 12.52 3.04
CA GLN A 52 1.85 13.24 3.28
C GLN A 52 1.82 14.58 2.54
N PHE A 53 1.59 14.55 1.22
CA PHE A 53 1.70 15.74 0.35
C PHE A 53 0.70 16.86 0.68
N TRP A 54 -0.39 16.57 1.40
CA TRP A 54 -1.37 17.57 1.86
C TRP A 54 -0.89 18.39 3.05
N LEU A 55 0.20 17.99 3.72
CA LEU A 55 0.83 18.79 4.78
C LEU A 55 1.83 19.77 4.18
N GLU A 56 2.00 20.90 4.85
CA GLU A 56 3.13 21.82 4.66
C GLU A 56 4.45 21.07 4.83
N LYS A 57 5.48 21.46 4.06
CA LYS A 57 6.75 20.71 3.98
C LYS A 57 7.39 20.52 5.36
N GLU A 58 7.29 21.53 6.22
CA GLU A 58 7.84 21.58 7.57
C GLU A 58 7.07 20.67 8.55
N ARG A 59 5.81 20.35 8.24
CA ARG A 59 4.94 19.49 9.04
C ARG A 59 4.91 18.04 8.55
N ARG A 60 5.49 17.75 7.39
CA ARG A 60 5.50 16.39 6.84
C ARG A 60 6.36 15.49 7.74
N PRO A 61 5.85 14.34 8.20
CA PRO A 61 6.67 13.39 8.94
C PRO A 61 7.80 12.90 8.03
N THR A 62 8.98 12.68 8.62
CA THR A 62 10.04 11.96 7.92
C THR A 62 9.60 10.51 7.68
N PHE A 63 10.25 9.83 6.74
CA PHE A 63 9.98 8.42 6.48
C PHE A 63 10.16 7.55 7.74
N GLU A 64 11.20 7.83 8.53
CA GLU A 64 11.46 7.14 9.80
C GLU A 64 10.26 7.25 10.76
N VAL A 65 9.77 8.47 10.98
CA VAL A 65 8.63 8.74 11.85
C VAL A 65 7.37 8.03 11.34
N ALA A 66 7.09 8.10 10.04
CA ALA A 66 5.93 7.45 9.44
C ALA A 66 5.98 5.91 9.57
N LEU A 67 7.17 5.32 9.36
CA LEU A 67 7.39 3.88 9.50
C LEU A 67 7.24 3.42 10.96
N GLN A 68 7.82 4.16 11.91
CA GLN A 68 7.68 3.87 13.33
C GLN A 68 6.23 3.97 13.81
N GLN A 69 5.50 4.99 13.34
CA GLN A 69 4.07 5.13 13.67
C GLN A 69 3.25 3.96 13.13
N LEU A 70 3.53 3.50 11.90
CA LEU A 70 2.89 2.31 11.33
C LEU A 70 3.17 1.07 12.19
N ILE A 71 4.43 0.82 12.54
CA ILE A 71 4.84 -0.31 13.37
C ILE A 71 4.15 -0.25 14.73
N ARG A 72 4.23 0.89 15.44
CA ARG A 72 3.61 1.12 16.75
C ARG A 72 2.11 0.81 16.72
N ARG A 73 1.41 1.31 15.70
CA ARG A 73 -0.04 1.17 15.56
C ARG A 73 -0.46 -0.25 15.16
N THR A 74 0.43 -1.01 14.53
CA THR A 74 0.13 -2.39 14.08
C THR A 74 0.44 -3.44 15.15
N ARG A 75 1.13 -3.09 16.24
CA ARG A 75 1.45 -4.07 17.30
C ARG A 75 0.20 -4.78 17.84
N PRO A 76 0.31 -6.07 18.22
CA PRO A 76 1.53 -6.88 18.27
C PRO A 76 2.01 -7.35 16.88
N LEU A 77 3.33 -7.50 16.73
CA LEU A 77 3.99 -7.98 15.50
C LEU A 77 4.99 -9.07 15.87
N GLU A 78 5.02 -10.13 15.07
CA GLU A 78 5.97 -11.22 15.23
C GLU A 78 7.20 -10.99 14.33
N ASN A 79 8.39 -11.26 14.85
CA ASN A 79 9.64 -11.20 14.06
C ASN A 79 9.82 -12.49 13.24
N SER A 80 8.93 -12.73 12.29
CA SER A 80 8.95 -13.90 11.41
C SER A 80 8.49 -13.54 9.99
N PRO A 81 8.74 -14.39 8.99
CA PRO A 81 8.30 -14.16 7.61
C PRO A 81 6.78 -14.05 7.45
N GLN A 82 5.98 -14.42 8.46
CA GLN A 82 4.52 -14.22 8.48
C GLN A 82 4.14 -12.74 8.64
N THR A 83 5.01 -11.93 9.25
CA THR A 83 4.89 -10.47 9.21
C THR A 83 5.45 -9.98 7.89
N VAL A 84 4.62 -9.27 7.11
CA VAL A 84 5.03 -8.70 5.82
C VAL A 84 4.97 -7.18 5.85
N LEU A 85 6.04 -6.52 5.41
CA LEU A 85 6.09 -5.07 5.15
C LEU A 85 6.27 -4.81 3.65
N VAL A 86 5.28 -4.16 3.05
CA VAL A 86 5.34 -3.66 1.67
C VAL A 86 5.60 -2.16 1.69
N ALA A 87 6.76 -1.74 1.19
CA ALA A 87 7.18 -0.34 1.22
C ALA A 87 7.53 0.16 -0.19
N GLY A 88 7.10 1.36 -0.54
CA GLY A 88 7.50 1.96 -1.81
C GLY A 88 6.61 3.08 -2.30
N GLY A 89 7.00 3.70 -3.39
CA GLY A 89 6.21 4.75 -4.02
C GLY A 89 6.80 5.23 -5.33
N VAL A 90 5.93 5.70 -6.19
CA VAL A 90 6.19 5.99 -7.61
C VAL A 90 7.32 7.01 -7.80
N GLN A 91 7.39 8.04 -6.94
CA GLN A 91 8.21 9.22 -7.18
C GLN A 91 9.19 9.62 -6.06
N TRP A 92 9.14 8.97 -4.89
CA TRP A 92 9.88 9.45 -3.71
C TRP A 92 10.92 8.45 -3.18
N LEU A 93 10.82 7.17 -3.53
CA LEU A 93 11.68 6.14 -3.00
C LEU A 93 13.14 6.36 -3.45
N ASN A 94 14.10 6.11 -2.57
CA ASN A 94 15.53 6.18 -2.89
C ASN A 94 16.34 5.30 -1.91
N VAL A 95 17.66 5.23 -2.11
CA VAL A 95 18.56 4.40 -1.30
C VAL A 95 18.56 4.80 0.19
N ASN A 96 18.41 6.08 0.52
CA ASN A 96 18.35 6.52 1.93
C ASN A 96 17.09 6.00 2.63
N HIS A 97 15.96 5.92 1.94
CA HIS A 97 14.75 5.32 2.49
C HIS A 97 14.95 3.83 2.83
N LEU A 98 15.70 3.08 2.01
CA LEU A 98 16.02 1.68 2.30
C LEU A 98 16.94 1.54 3.52
N LYS A 99 17.93 2.43 3.66
CA LYS A 99 18.79 2.48 4.85
C LYS A 99 17.98 2.73 6.12
N ILE A 100 17.08 3.72 6.09
CA ILE A 100 16.18 4.03 7.21
C ILE A 100 15.29 2.82 7.51
N LEU A 101 14.71 2.19 6.50
CA LEU A 101 13.87 1.01 6.67
C LEU A 101 14.62 -0.11 7.41
N GLN A 102 15.85 -0.42 6.99
CA GLN A 102 16.68 -1.43 7.65
C GLN A 102 16.99 -1.06 9.11
N GLN A 103 17.36 0.19 9.38
CA GLN A 103 17.69 0.68 10.72
C GLN A 103 16.48 0.61 11.66
N VAL A 104 15.30 1.05 11.20
CA VAL A 104 14.06 1.00 11.98
C VAL A 104 13.67 -0.44 12.27
N LEU A 105 13.69 -1.33 11.28
CA LEU A 105 13.35 -2.74 11.49
C LEU A 105 14.29 -3.43 12.48
N LYS A 106 15.60 -3.12 12.43
CA LYS A 106 16.56 -3.63 13.41
C LYS A 106 16.25 -3.13 14.82
N ARG A 107 15.98 -1.83 14.97
CA ARG A 107 15.64 -1.20 16.26
C ARG A 107 14.33 -1.73 16.86
N GLU A 108 13.34 -2.04 16.01
CA GLU A 108 12.03 -2.55 16.43
C GLU A 108 12.01 -4.09 16.62
N ASN A 109 13.16 -4.76 16.47
CA ASN A 109 13.31 -6.23 16.52
C ASN A 109 12.45 -6.95 15.47
N LEU A 110 12.40 -6.42 14.25
CA LEU A 110 11.62 -6.91 13.11
C LEU A 110 12.53 -7.21 11.89
N PHE A 111 13.75 -7.69 12.12
CA PHE A 111 14.73 -7.94 11.06
C PHE A 111 14.55 -9.28 10.32
N ASN A 112 13.70 -10.19 10.82
CA ASN A 112 13.37 -11.48 10.19
C ASN A 112 12.01 -11.47 9.48
N ILE A 113 11.37 -10.30 9.34
CA ILE A 113 10.11 -10.17 8.62
C ILE A 113 10.34 -10.21 7.11
N LEU A 114 9.30 -10.54 6.34
CA LEU A 114 9.35 -10.40 4.89
C LEU A 114 9.19 -8.92 4.50
N VAL A 115 10.19 -8.36 3.82
CA VAL A 115 10.11 -7.00 3.26
C VAL A 115 9.99 -7.10 1.74
N VAL A 116 9.00 -6.42 1.19
CA VAL A 116 8.78 -6.28 -0.26
C VAL A 116 8.89 -4.80 -0.64
N VAL A 117 9.88 -4.47 -1.47
CA VAL A 117 10.10 -3.13 -1.99
C VAL A 117 9.41 -2.98 -3.33
N LYS A 118 8.40 -2.11 -3.39
CA LYS A 118 7.79 -1.64 -4.63
C LYS A 118 8.61 -0.46 -5.15
N SER A 119 9.19 -0.61 -6.34
CA SER A 119 10.13 0.38 -6.89
C SER A 119 9.44 1.66 -7.39
N LEU A 120 10.17 2.48 -8.16
CA LEU A 120 9.62 3.69 -8.77
C LEU A 120 8.59 3.34 -9.86
N GLY A 121 7.90 4.33 -10.41
CA GLY A 121 6.96 4.09 -11.51
C GLY A 121 6.93 5.24 -12.51
N MET A 122 6.52 4.94 -13.73
CA MET A 122 6.54 5.92 -14.83
C MET A 122 5.32 6.84 -14.85
N GLY A 123 4.26 6.55 -14.07
CA GLY A 123 2.97 7.24 -14.13
C GLY A 123 3.03 8.78 -14.11
N PHE A 124 3.85 9.36 -13.21
CA PHE A 124 4.03 10.81 -13.07
C PHE A 124 5.01 11.44 -14.06
N HIS A 125 5.53 10.66 -14.99
CA HIS A 125 6.64 11.05 -15.86
C HIS A 125 6.32 10.86 -17.34
N LEU A 126 5.15 10.29 -17.64
CA LEU A 126 4.66 10.11 -18.99
C LEU A 126 4.20 11.44 -19.59
N PRO A 127 4.40 11.65 -20.91
CA PRO A 127 3.88 12.80 -21.63
C PRO A 127 2.37 12.67 -21.82
N VAL A 128 1.61 13.01 -20.78
CA VAL A 128 0.15 13.09 -20.79
C VAL A 128 -0.24 14.55 -20.57
N ASP A 129 -1.22 15.03 -21.35
CA ASP A 129 -1.69 16.41 -21.25
C ASP A 129 -2.12 16.75 -19.81
N GLY A 130 -1.60 17.86 -19.29
CA GLY A 130 -1.86 18.33 -17.93
C GLY A 130 -1.02 17.67 -16.83
N VAL A 131 -0.10 16.76 -17.16
CA VAL A 131 0.85 16.13 -16.21
C VAL A 131 2.28 16.51 -16.58
N HIS A 132 3.09 16.82 -15.57
CA HIS A 132 4.52 17.07 -15.79
C HIS A 132 5.17 15.81 -16.36
N SER A 133 5.92 15.95 -17.45
CA SER A 133 6.66 14.85 -18.07
C SER A 133 8.16 15.05 -17.93
N LEU A 134 8.91 13.95 -17.86
CA LEU A 134 10.36 14.01 -17.82
C LEU A 134 10.94 14.13 -19.23
N SER A 135 12.06 14.85 -19.34
CA SER A 135 12.92 14.76 -20.53
C SER A 135 13.53 13.36 -20.64
N LEU A 136 14.08 13.01 -21.81
CA LEU A 136 14.82 11.75 -21.98
C LEU A 136 15.90 11.56 -20.91
N ARG A 137 16.63 12.63 -20.59
CA ARG A 137 17.63 12.63 -19.51
C ARG A 137 16.99 12.34 -18.15
N GLY A 138 15.86 12.97 -17.85
CA GLY A 138 15.11 12.70 -16.62
C GLY A 138 14.65 11.24 -16.52
N VAL A 139 14.22 10.63 -17.62
CA VAL A 139 13.86 9.20 -17.67
C VAL A 139 15.09 8.31 -17.42
N GLN A 140 16.24 8.65 -18.01
CA GLN A 140 17.50 7.93 -17.78
C GLN A 140 17.98 8.05 -16.32
N ASP A 141 17.85 9.23 -15.72
CA ASP A 141 18.16 9.47 -14.31
C ASP A 141 17.22 8.66 -13.38
N LEU A 142 15.93 8.61 -13.71
CA LEU A 142 14.93 7.80 -12.99
C LEU A 142 15.26 6.31 -13.07
N TYR A 143 15.62 5.80 -14.25
CA TYR A 143 16.04 4.42 -14.46
C TYR A 143 17.30 4.10 -13.65
N SER A 144 18.30 4.99 -13.68
CA SER A 144 19.54 4.83 -12.92
C SER A 144 19.31 4.83 -11.41
N MET A 145 18.37 5.63 -10.92
CA MET A 145 17.96 5.61 -9.51
C MET A 145 17.22 4.31 -9.16
N ASN A 146 16.34 3.83 -10.04
CA ASN A 146 15.61 2.58 -9.84
C ASN A 146 16.56 1.38 -9.71
N GLU A 147 17.58 1.28 -10.57
CA GLU A 147 18.59 0.23 -10.49
C GLU A 147 19.34 0.22 -9.15
N LYS A 148 19.65 1.42 -8.61
CA LYS A 148 20.27 1.56 -7.28
C LYS A 148 19.33 1.08 -6.17
N ILE A 149 18.03 1.39 -6.27
CA ILE A 149 17.01 0.91 -5.32
C ILE A 149 16.91 -0.61 -5.35
N LEU A 150 16.79 -1.20 -6.54
CA LEU A 150 16.65 -2.65 -6.72
C LEU A 150 17.88 -3.40 -6.19
N THR A 151 19.08 -2.91 -6.54
CA THR A 151 20.34 -3.49 -6.07
C THR A 151 20.46 -3.40 -4.55
N THR A 152 20.17 -2.23 -3.96
CA THR A 152 20.24 -2.03 -2.51
C THR A 152 19.21 -2.91 -1.77
N ALA A 153 17.98 -3.01 -2.28
CA ALA A 153 16.96 -3.86 -1.69
C ALA A 153 17.39 -5.33 -1.66
N LYS A 154 17.94 -5.84 -2.77
CA LYS A 154 18.49 -7.20 -2.85
C LYS A 154 19.66 -7.41 -1.88
N LEU A 155 20.56 -6.44 -1.74
CA LEU A 155 21.67 -6.50 -0.76
C LEU A 155 21.17 -6.61 0.68
N TYR A 156 19.99 -6.07 0.99
CA TYR A 156 19.35 -6.20 2.30
C TYR A 156 18.48 -7.46 2.45
N GLY A 157 18.45 -8.34 1.43
CA GLY A 157 17.63 -9.55 1.44
C GLY A 157 16.14 -9.29 1.19
N TYR A 158 15.78 -8.10 0.71
CA TYR A 158 14.38 -7.75 0.44
C TYR A 158 13.91 -8.27 -0.91
N GLN A 159 12.64 -8.66 -0.98
CA GLN A 159 11.98 -8.93 -2.27
C GLN A 159 11.71 -7.60 -2.98
N VAL A 160 11.67 -7.64 -4.31
CA VAL A 160 11.45 -6.44 -5.13
C VAL A 160 10.32 -6.66 -6.13
N ILE A 161 9.55 -5.60 -6.35
CA ILE A 161 8.57 -5.50 -7.44
C ILE A 161 9.01 -4.30 -8.28
N ASP A 162 9.56 -4.58 -9.45
CA ASP A 162 10.05 -3.53 -10.35
C ASP A 162 8.91 -2.87 -11.13
N THR A 163 8.19 -1.98 -10.45
CA THR A 163 7.06 -1.26 -11.04
C THR A 163 7.49 -0.30 -12.12
N LEU A 164 8.76 0.15 -12.16
CA LEU A 164 9.24 1.05 -13.19
C LEU A 164 9.25 0.32 -14.54
N SER A 165 9.88 -0.85 -14.62
CA SER A 165 9.92 -1.66 -15.83
C SER A 165 8.53 -2.11 -16.28
N ILE A 166 7.63 -2.43 -15.34
CA ILE A 166 6.25 -2.80 -15.67
C ILE A 166 5.51 -1.61 -16.30
N THR A 167 5.70 -0.40 -15.78
CA THR A 167 4.96 0.80 -16.21
C THR A 167 5.62 1.53 -17.38
N MET A 168 6.86 1.18 -17.70
CA MET A 168 7.63 1.70 -18.84
C MET A 168 6.91 1.32 -20.15
N GLY A 169 6.35 2.32 -20.84
CA GLY A 169 5.63 2.13 -22.12
C GLY A 169 4.12 1.90 -22.01
N ARG A 170 3.55 1.77 -20.79
CA ARG A 170 2.12 1.52 -20.56
C ARG A 170 1.28 2.79 -20.39
N TYR A 171 1.59 3.84 -21.15
CA TYR A 171 0.96 5.15 -20.97
C TYR A 171 -0.54 5.17 -21.30
N LYS A 172 -0.98 4.31 -22.23
CA LYS A 172 -2.40 4.17 -22.59
C LYS A 172 -3.23 3.47 -21.51
N GLU A 173 -2.58 2.79 -20.57
CA GLU A 173 -3.21 2.05 -19.48
C GLU A 173 -3.26 2.88 -18.19
N PHE A 174 -2.79 4.13 -18.25
CA PHE A 174 -2.87 5.09 -17.16
C PHE A 174 -4.32 5.59 -17.03
N LEU A 175 -4.97 5.34 -15.88
CA LEU A 175 -6.33 5.82 -15.65
C LEU A 175 -6.29 7.30 -15.27
N GLN A 176 -7.07 8.13 -15.97
CA GLN A 176 -7.18 9.54 -15.64
C GLN A 176 -7.88 9.74 -14.29
N GLY A 177 -7.28 10.56 -13.43
CA GLY A 177 -7.82 10.97 -12.14
C GLY A 177 -7.14 12.24 -11.64
N ARG A 178 -7.61 12.83 -10.53
CA ARG A 178 -6.98 14.03 -9.92
C ARG A 178 -5.57 13.80 -9.35
N CYS A 179 -5.03 12.58 -9.47
CA CYS A 179 -3.69 12.20 -9.03
C CYS A 179 -3.05 11.25 -10.08
N ALA A 180 -1.91 11.64 -10.64
CA ALA A 180 -1.26 10.97 -11.78
C ALA A 180 -0.46 9.69 -11.42
N CYS A 181 -0.93 8.87 -10.47
CA CYS A 181 -0.38 7.52 -10.18
C CYS A 181 -1.42 6.39 -10.11
N HIS A 182 -2.64 6.63 -10.62
CA HIS A 182 -3.72 5.66 -10.55
C HIS A 182 -3.65 4.68 -11.73
N PHE A 183 -2.89 3.61 -11.56
CA PHE A 183 -3.08 2.39 -12.35
C PHE A 183 -4.20 1.51 -11.80
N HIS A 184 -4.97 2.01 -10.82
CA HIS A 184 -6.15 1.36 -10.29
C HIS A 184 -7.30 2.33 -10.04
N GLU A 185 -8.51 1.80 -10.14
CA GLU A 185 -9.75 2.40 -9.66
C GLU A 185 -10.49 1.37 -8.81
N VAL A 186 -11.21 1.83 -7.79
CA VAL A 186 -12.14 0.96 -7.06
C VAL A 186 -13.55 1.37 -7.46
N GLY A 187 -14.20 0.54 -8.26
CA GLY A 187 -15.56 0.76 -8.74
C GLY A 187 -16.60 0.15 -7.81
N LYS A 188 -17.78 0.77 -7.70
CA LYS A 188 -18.94 0.14 -7.07
C LYS A 188 -19.65 -0.79 -8.05
N LEU A 189 -19.97 -2.02 -7.65
CA LEU A 189 -20.89 -2.88 -8.40
C LEU A 189 -22.32 -2.45 -8.07
N THR A 190 -23.06 -1.96 -9.07
CA THR A 190 -24.49 -1.62 -8.91
C THR A 190 -25.31 -2.89 -8.94
N PHE A 191 -25.73 -3.37 -7.77
CA PHE A 191 -26.83 -4.32 -7.67
C PHE A 191 -27.94 -3.73 -6.80
N SER A 192 -29.16 -3.78 -7.34
CA SER A 192 -30.40 -3.49 -6.64
C SER A 192 -30.67 -4.57 -5.59
N THR A 193 -31.17 -4.14 -4.43
CA THR A 193 -31.58 -4.90 -3.24
C THR A 193 -30.51 -5.11 -2.16
N THR A 194 -30.87 -4.64 -0.97
CA THR A 194 -30.09 -4.48 0.25
C THR A 194 -29.81 -5.83 0.93
N PRO A 195 -28.56 -6.15 1.30
CA PRO A 195 -28.29 -7.09 2.38
C PRO A 195 -27.48 -6.46 3.53
N GLN A 196 -27.78 -6.88 4.76
CA GLN A 196 -27.05 -6.49 5.98
C GLN A 196 -25.67 -7.15 6.01
N HIS A 197 -24.61 -6.37 5.75
CA HIS A 197 -23.22 -6.83 5.82
C HIS A 197 -22.63 -6.78 7.24
N ARG A 198 -21.74 -7.73 7.56
CA ARG A 198 -20.83 -7.67 8.70
C ARG A 198 -19.74 -6.65 8.36
N LYS A 199 -19.80 -5.45 8.96
CA LYS A 199 -18.76 -4.44 8.75
C LYS A 199 -17.42 -4.94 9.28
N MET A 200 -16.37 -4.91 8.45
CA MET A 200 -15.00 -5.02 8.94
C MET A 200 -14.76 -3.94 10.02
N LYS A 201 -14.09 -4.29 11.11
CA LYS A 201 -13.74 -3.26 12.10
C LYS A 201 -12.53 -2.45 11.59
N LEU A 202 -12.82 -1.38 10.85
CA LEU A 202 -11.84 -0.35 10.50
C LEU A 202 -11.53 0.49 11.75
N TYR A 203 -10.30 0.36 12.24
CA TYR A 203 -9.80 1.26 13.29
C TYR A 203 -9.02 2.39 12.64
N ARG A 204 -9.46 3.63 12.88
CA ARG A 204 -8.76 4.84 12.47
C ARG A 204 -7.98 5.41 13.66
N HIS A 205 -6.69 5.62 13.47
CA HIS A 205 -5.93 6.50 14.35
C HIS A 205 -5.64 7.79 13.59
N ALA A 206 -6.38 8.85 13.94
CA ALA A 206 -6.08 10.20 13.47
C ALA A 206 -4.61 10.56 13.79
N SER A 207 -4.02 11.42 12.97
CA SER A 207 -2.87 12.22 13.41
C SER A 207 -3.26 12.93 14.70
N GLU A 208 -2.48 12.78 15.79
CA GLU A 208 -2.87 13.19 17.14
C GLU A 208 -3.31 14.67 17.19
N THR A 209 -4.62 14.89 17.25
CA THR A 209 -5.23 16.07 17.87
C THR A 209 -6.20 15.53 18.92
N TRP A 210 -6.00 15.96 20.17
CA TRP A 210 -6.69 15.44 21.36
C TRP A 210 -8.23 15.46 21.24
N SER A 211 -8.90 14.35 21.58
CA SER A 211 -10.04 14.26 22.54
C SER A 211 -10.77 12.90 22.52
N ARG A 212 -10.84 12.29 23.72
CA ARG A 212 -11.73 11.26 24.34
C ARG A 212 -12.30 10.03 23.58
N PRO A 213 -12.39 8.86 24.26
CA PRO A 213 -12.81 7.58 23.67
C PRO A 213 -14.32 7.33 23.79
N SER A 214 -14.89 6.55 22.87
CA SER A 214 -16.25 5.99 22.95
C SER A 214 -16.20 4.46 22.89
N GLU A 215 -17.00 3.81 23.75
CA GLU A 215 -17.05 2.37 24.06
C GLU A 215 -17.58 1.45 22.94
N PRO A 216 -17.36 0.11 23.04
CA PRO A 216 -17.72 -0.86 22.00
C PRO A 216 -19.09 -1.51 22.21
N LEU A 217 -19.90 -1.60 21.15
CA LEU A 217 -21.16 -2.37 21.13
C LEU A 217 -20.96 -3.79 20.58
N ALA A 218 -21.67 -4.73 21.21
CA ALA A 218 -21.50 -6.18 21.17
C ALA A 218 -21.96 -6.89 19.88
N LEU A 219 -21.45 -8.12 19.73
CA LEU A 219 -21.59 -9.08 18.61
C LEU A 219 -23.02 -9.61 18.39
N ARG A 220 -23.33 -9.93 17.12
CA ARG A 220 -24.18 -11.08 16.76
C ARG A 220 -23.72 -11.68 15.42
N GLU A 221 -23.50 -12.99 15.40
CA GLU A 221 -23.07 -13.78 14.25
C GLU A 221 -24.24 -14.17 13.35
N LEU A 222 -24.05 -14.09 12.03
CA LEU A 222 -24.76 -14.92 11.05
C LEU A 222 -23.94 -14.96 9.75
N TRP A 223 -23.71 -16.16 9.21
CA TRP A 223 -22.99 -16.37 7.96
C TRP A 223 -23.96 -16.32 6.77
N SER A 224 -23.64 -15.50 5.77
CA SER A 224 -24.21 -15.61 4.42
C SER A 224 -23.25 -15.04 3.38
N ARG A 225 -22.88 -15.87 2.38
CA ARG A 225 -22.12 -15.49 1.19
C ARG A 225 -22.99 -14.58 0.32
N SER A 226 -22.55 -13.36 0.05
CA SER A 226 -23.18 -12.46 -0.94
C SER A 226 -22.16 -11.50 -1.55
N ASP A 227 -22.34 -11.21 -2.84
CA ASP A 227 -21.39 -10.56 -3.75
C ASP A 227 -21.02 -9.10 -3.35
N SER A 228 -19.77 -8.74 -3.64
CA SER A 228 -19.06 -7.53 -3.18
C SER A 228 -19.61 -6.21 -3.76
N PRO A 229 -19.67 -5.11 -2.97
CA PRO A 229 -19.97 -3.79 -3.50
C PRO A 229 -18.79 -3.08 -4.17
N TYR A 230 -17.53 -3.52 -3.97
CA TYR A 230 -16.34 -2.90 -4.56
C TYR A 230 -15.43 -3.90 -5.30
N HIS A 231 -14.76 -3.44 -6.35
CA HIS A 231 -13.79 -4.22 -7.14
C HIS A 231 -12.59 -3.36 -7.56
N VAL A 232 -11.37 -3.87 -7.38
CA VAL A 232 -10.14 -3.18 -7.83
C VAL A 232 -9.93 -3.43 -9.32
N ARG A 233 -10.12 -2.39 -10.13
CA ARG A 233 -9.85 -2.38 -11.58
C ARG A 233 -8.49 -1.79 -11.88
N GLY A 234 -7.89 -2.22 -12.99
CA GLY A 234 -6.65 -1.66 -13.51
C GLY A 234 -5.63 -2.75 -13.86
N PRO A 235 -5.39 -3.05 -15.15
CA PRO A 235 -4.59 -4.21 -15.56
C PRO A 235 -3.13 -4.11 -15.07
N VAL A 236 -2.56 -2.90 -15.04
CA VAL A 236 -1.20 -2.69 -14.54
C VAL A 236 -1.14 -2.93 -13.02
N ASN A 237 -2.15 -2.46 -12.26
CA ASN A 237 -2.23 -2.72 -10.82
C ASN A 237 -2.42 -4.18 -10.49
N GLN A 238 -3.23 -4.86 -11.28
CA GLN A 238 -3.41 -6.30 -11.16
C GLN A 238 -2.06 -7.02 -11.31
N VAL A 239 -1.26 -6.71 -12.34
CA VAL A 239 0.04 -7.37 -12.58
C VAL A 239 0.97 -7.26 -11.37
N TYR A 240 1.25 -6.04 -10.88
CA TYR A 240 2.17 -5.92 -9.75
C TYR A 240 1.57 -6.41 -8.42
N SER A 241 0.25 -6.46 -8.28
CA SER A 241 -0.40 -7.06 -7.10
C SER A 241 -0.36 -8.60 -7.14
N GLU A 242 -0.48 -9.23 -8.30
CA GLU A 242 -0.26 -10.67 -8.47
C GLU A 242 1.19 -11.05 -8.21
N ILE A 243 2.15 -10.25 -8.67
CA ILE A 243 3.56 -10.43 -8.32
C ILE A 243 3.74 -10.32 -6.81
N LEU A 244 3.13 -9.33 -6.15
CA LEU A 244 3.17 -9.22 -4.69
C LEU A 244 2.64 -10.48 -4.01
N LEU A 245 1.46 -10.96 -4.41
CA LEU A 245 0.84 -12.17 -3.85
C LEU A 245 1.77 -13.38 -4.01
N SER A 246 2.33 -13.57 -5.20
CA SER A 246 3.30 -14.65 -5.46
C SER A 246 4.51 -14.56 -4.53
N ARG A 247 5.01 -13.36 -4.20
CA ARG A 247 6.14 -13.17 -3.28
C ARG A 247 5.76 -13.40 -1.82
N MET A 248 4.54 -13.08 -1.42
CA MET A 248 4.03 -13.31 -0.07
C MET A 248 3.73 -14.79 0.19
N CYS A 249 3.30 -15.52 -0.84
CA CYS A 249 2.86 -16.92 -0.75
C CYS A 249 3.90 -17.93 -1.29
N ALA A 250 5.13 -17.53 -1.61
CA ALA A 250 6.15 -18.41 -2.16
C ALA A 250 6.67 -19.52 -1.20
N GLY A 251 6.18 -19.54 0.05
CA GLY A 251 6.56 -20.51 1.07
C GLY A 251 5.40 -21.30 1.69
N SER A 252 4.20 -21.24 1.08
CA SER A 252 3.03 -22.04 1.45
C SER A 252 2.81 -23.22 0.53
#